data_AF-A0A4Y2A5B7-F1
#
_entry.id   AF-A0A4Y2A5B7-F1
#
_cell.length_a   1.000
_cell.length_b   1.000
_cell.length_c   1.000
_cell.angle_alpha   90.00
_cell.angle_beta   90.00
_cell.angle_gamma   90.00
#
_symmetry.space_group_name_H-M   'P 1'
#
loop_
_entity.id
_entity.type
_entity.pdbx_description
1 polymer ?
#
loop_
_entity_poly.entity_id
_entity_poly.type
_entity_poly.pdbx_seq_one_letter_code
_entity_poly.pdbx_strand_id
1 'polypeptide(L)'
;MPLHLKAQQEAIYINVKCLRKEIEFEGLSYQPKDYEEKIKNLTTHPSLFNIINQISTTEPYKGDNSLMFFTDGSKTELRTRCSYCAFKNGIKVLEWKGKLETFLTVFQAELMGLKEAIIRASQASSACPRNPVP
;
A
#
# COMPACT_ATOMS: atom_id res chain seq x y z
N MET A 1 -18.93 -27.12 -1.79
CA MET A 1 -18.91 -26.88 -3.25
C MET A 1 -17.61 -27.43 -3.82
N PRO A 2 -17.65 -28.31 -4.82
CA PRO A 2 -16.48 -28.80 -5.57
C PRO A 2 -15.59 -27.66 -6.08
N LEU A 3 -14.28 -27.92 -6.17
CA LEU A 3 -13.28 -26.92 -6.57
C LEU A 3 -13.56 -26.32 -7.96
N HIS A 4 -14.00 -27.14 -8.92
CA HIS A 4 -14.30 -26.69 -10.28
C HIS A 4 -15.44 -25.65 -10.31
N LEU A 5 -16.49 -25.85 -9.50
CA LEU A 5 -17.62 -24.91 -9.40
C LEU A 5 -17.18 -23.57 -8.78
N LYS A 6 -16.31 -23.60 -7.76
CA LYS A 6 -15.73 -22.36 -7.20
C LYS A 6 -14.90 -21.60 -8.24
N ALA A 7 -14.08 -22.30 -9.01
CA ALA A 7 -13.25 -21.69 -10.04
C ALA A 7 -14.11 -21.07 -11.15
N GLN A 8 -15.21 -21.73 -11.55
CA GLN A 8 -16.17 -21.19 -12.52
C GLN A 8 -16.87 -19.93 -11.99
N GLN A 9 -17.31 -19.94 -10.73
CA GLN A 9 -17.93 -18.77 -10.11
C GLN A 9 -16.97 -17.56 -10.04
N GLU A 10 -15.71 -17.79 -9.66
CA GLU A 10 -14.66 -16.75 -9.67
C GLU A 10 -14.38 -16.24 -11.09
N ALA A 11 -14.32 -17.13 -12.09
CA ALA A 11 -14.11 -16.75 -13.47
C ALA A 11 -15.25 -15.85 -14.00
N ILE A 12 -16.50 -16.18 -13.67
CA ILE A 12 -17.68 -15.37 -13.99
C ILE A 12 -17.56 -13.99 -13.33
N TYR A 13 -17.28 -13.97 -12.03
CA TYR A 13 -17.12 -12.75 -11.26
C TYR A 13 -16.02 -11.84 -11.82
N ILE A 14 -14.85 -12.38 -12.15
CA ILE A 14 -13.72 -11.63 -12.72
C ILE A 14 -14.09 -11.04 -14.10
N ASN A 15 -14.71 -11.82 -14.97
CA ASN A 15 -15.07 -11.34 -16.31
C ASN A 15 -16.06 -10.17 -16.24
N VAL A 16 -17.09 -10.27 -15.40
CA VAL A 16 -18.16 -9.27 -15.34
C VAL A 16 -17.75 -8.04 -14.52
N LYS A 17 -17.19 -8.24 -13.31
CA LYS A 17 -16.84 -7.13 -12.39
C LYS A 17 -15.51 -6.48 -12.71
N CYS A 18 -14.51 -7.24 -13.14
CA CYS A 18 -13.16 -6.73 -13.33
C CYS A 18 -12.88 -6.40 -14.79
N LEU A 19 -13.26 -7.26 -15.73
CA LEU A 19 -12.98 -7.07 -17.17
C LEU A 19 -14.10 -6.36 -17.92
N ARG A 20 -15.25 -6.12 -17.26
CA ARG A 20 -16.43 -5.51 -17.87
C ARG A 20 -16.88 -6.22 -19.15
N LYS A 21 -16.78 -7.54 -19.16
CA LYS A 21 -17.24 -8.39 -20.26
C LYS A 21 -18.60 -8.98 -19.92
N GLU A 22 -19.53 -8.88 -20.86
CA GLU A 22 -20.75 -9.65 -20.85
C GLU A 22 -20.42 -11.12 -21.06
N ILE A 23 -21.05 -11.99 -20.26
CA ILE A 23 -20.91 -13.44 -20.41
C ILE A 23 -22.25 -14.12 -20.23
N GLU A 24 -22.40 -15.28 -20.86
CA GLU A 24 -23.53 -16.18 -20.66
C GLU A 24 -23.03 -17.45 -19.98
N PHE A 25 -23.69 -17.86 -18.91
CA PHE A 25 -23.36 -19.10 -18.20
C PHE A 25 -24.64 -19.77 -17.71
N GLU A 26 -24.81 -21.05 -18.05
CA GLU A 26 -26.01 -21.85 -17.71
C GLU A 26 -27.33 -21.18 -18.14
N GLY A 27 -27.34 -20.48 -19.28
CA GLY A 27 -28.52 -19.79 -19.82
C GLY A 27 -28.88 -18.48 -19.10
N LEU A 28 -28.04 -18.03 -18.15
CA LEU A 28 -28.13 -16.74 -17.51
C LEU A 28 -27.14 -15.77 -18.17
N SER A 29 -27.62 -14.58 -18.56
CA SER A 29 -26.78 -13.49 -19.06
C SER A 29 -26.33 -12.60 -17.91
N TYR A 30 -25.02 -12.34 -17.84
CA TYR A 30 -24.41 -11.49 -16.84
C TYR A 30 -23.89 -10.22 -17.51
N GLN A 31 -24.60 -9.11 -17.33
CA GLN A 31 -24.23 -7.84 -17.94
C GLN A 31 -23.36 -7.01 -16.98
N PRO A 32 -22.24 -6.42 -17.43
CA PRO A 32 -21.40 -5.59 -16.58
C PRO A 32 -22.13 -4.39 -15.95
N LYS A 33 -23.17 -3.86 -16.62
CA LYS A 33 -24.01 -2.74 -16.17
C LYS A 33 -24.86 -3.08 -14.94
N ASP A 34 -25.16 -4.36 -14.72
CA ASP A 34 -25.96 -4.82 -13.58
C ASP A 34 -25.16 -4.84 -12.27
N TYR A 35 -23.87 -4.51 -12.37
CA TYR A 35 -22.94 -4.56 -11.25
C TYR A 35 -22.20 -3.25 -11.05
N GLU A 36 -22.08 -2.84 -9.78
CA GLU A 36 -21.35 -1.64 -9.38
C GLU A 36 -19.96 -1.58 -10.00
N GLU A 37 -19.63 -0.41 -10.56
CA GLU A 37 -18.29 -0.06 -10.98
C GLU A 37 -17.39 0.07 -9.77
N LYS A 38 -16.54 -0.93 -9.57
CA LYS A 38 -15.32 -0.67 -8.81
C LYS A 38 -14.47 0.21 -9.70
N ILE A 39 -14.44 1.51 -9.41
CA ILE A 39 -13.54 2.43 -10.08
C ILE A 39 -12.12 1.87 -9.90
N LYS A 40 -11.54 1.36 -10.99
CA LYS A 40 -10.13 0.97 -11.04
C LYS A 40 -9.33 2.27 -11.06
N ASN A 41 -9.23 2.93 -9.91
CA ASN A 41 -8.44 4.15 -9.69
C ASN A 41 -6.92 3.92 -9.84
N LEU A 42 -6.48 2.82 -10.45
CA LEU A 42 -5.08 2.54 -10.73
C LEU A 42 -4.89 2.51 -12.26
N THR A 43 -5.03 3.67 -12.89
CA THR A 43 -4.49 3.91 -14.25
C THR A 43 -2.96 3.98 -14.24
N THR A 44 -2.35 4.14 -13.07
CA THR A 44 -0.90 4.16 -12.88
C THR A 44 -0.44 2.81 -12.36
N HIS A 45 0.24 2.03 -13.21
CA HIS A 45 0.84 0.77 -12.80
C HIS A 45 1.96 1.02 -11.76
N PRO A 46 2.06 0.24 -10.66
CA PRO A 46 3.09 0.44 -9.63
C PRO A 46 4.53 0.46 -10.16
N SER A 47 4.83 -0.21 -11.27
CA SER A 47 6.17 -0.17 -11.90
C SER A 47 6.54 1.18 -12.53
N LEU A 48 5.58 2.11 -12.67
CA LEU A 48 5.86 3.48 -13.11
C LEU A 48 6.54 4.30 -12.00
N PHE A 49 6.47 3.86 -10.74
CA PHE A 49 7.22 4.45 -9.66
C PHE A 49 8.64 3.87 -9.66
N ASN A 50 9.65 4.72 -9.94
CA ASN A 50 11.06 4.32 -9.94
C ASN A 50 11.59 4.17 -8.49
N ILE A 51 11.11 3.15 -7.78
CA ILE A 51 11.47 2.83 -6.40
C ILE A 51 12.71 1.94 -6.29
N ILE A 52 13.19 1.37 -7.41
CA ILE A 52 14.29 0.39 -7.44
C ILE A 52 15.57 0.98 -6.81
N ASN A 53 15.85 2.26 -7.05
CA ASN A 53 17.03 2.93 -6.50
C ASN A 53 16.85 3.41 -5.04
N GLN A 54 15.65 3.28 -4.47
CA GLN A 54 15.32 3.74 -3.11
C GLN A 54 15.13 2.60 -2.10
N ILE A 55 14.94 1.36 -2.58
CA ILE A 55 14.68 0.20 -1.74
C ILE A 55 15.86 -0.78 -1.89
N SER A 56 16.54 -1.06 -0.79
CA SER A 56 17.49 -2.16 -0.71
C SER A 56 16.91 -3.28 0.13
N THR A 57 17.03 -4.52 -0.35
CA THR A 57 16.70 -5.73 0.41
C THR A 57 17.87 -6.26 1.23
N THR A 58 19.05 -5.66 1.08
CA THR A 58 20.20 -5.96 1.95
C THR A 58 19.84 -5.61 3.38
N GLU A 59 20.26 -6.44 4.34
CA GLU A 59 20.08 -6.08 5.74
C GLU A 59 20.64 -4.67 6.01
N PRO A 60 19.88 -3.80 6.68
CA PRO A 60 20.38 -2.47 7.00
C PRO A 60 21.63 -2.61 7.86
N TYR A 61 22.64 -1.78 7.58
CA TYR A 61 23.83 -1.68 8.41
C TYR A 61 23.37 -1.37 9.84
N LYS A 62 23.53 -2.33 10.77
CA LYS A 62 23.29 -2.15 12.21
C LYS A 62 24.42 -1.29 12.79
N GLY A 63 24.50 -0.04 12.34
CA GLY A 63 25.25 0.96 13.10
C GLY A 63 24.56 1.16 14.43
N ASP A 64 25.32 1.11 15.53
CA ASP A 64 24.83 1.58 16.83
C ASP A 64 24.27 2.99 16.62
N ASN A 65 22.97 3.18 16.90
CA ASN A 65 22.17 4.41 16.70
C ASN A 65 21.38 4.58 15.39
N SER A 66 21.22 3.55 14.55
CA SER A 66 20.31 3.65 13.39
C SER A 66 18.85 3.83 13.83
N LEU A 67 18.17 4.84 13.26
CA LEU A 67 16.75 5.11 13.50
C LEU A 67 15.92 4.28 12.51
N MET A 68 15.16 3.31 13.04
CA MET A 68 14.33 2.41 12.24
C MET A 68 12.90 2.93 12.19
N PHE A 69 12.33 3.09 11.00
CA PHE A 69 10.93 3.47 10.82
C PHE A 69 10.09 2.25 10.45
N PHE A 70 8.91 2.14 11.06
CA PHE A 70 7.89 1.16 10.75
C PHE A 70 6.62 1.91 10.35
N THR A 71 5.96 1.45 9.30
CA THR A 71 4.80 2.11 8.71
C THR A 71 3.63 1.15 8.68
N ASP A 72 2.42 1.67 8.85
CA ASP A 72 1.20 0.89 8.76
C ASP A 72 0.10 1.69 8.08
N GLY A 73 -0.76 1.00 7.34
CA GLY A 73 -1.94 1.54 6.67
C GLY A 73 -3.14 0.68 7.01
N SER A 74 -4.22 1.29 7.50
CA SER A 74 -5.42 0.57 7.89
C SER A 74 -6.67 1.16 7.25
N LYS A 75 -7.65 0.28 7.00
CA LYS A 75 -8.96 0.66 6.51
C LYS A 75 -10.05 -0.09 7.27
N THR A 76 -11.06 0.68 7.64
CA THR A 76 -12.35 0.20 8.15
C THR A 76 -13.44 0.74 7.22
N GLU A 77 -14.68 0.27 7.36
CA GLU A 77 -15.81 0.78 6.58
C GLU A 77 -15.99 2.30 6.70
N LEU A 78 -15.67 2.85 7.89
CA LEU A 78 -15.89 4.26 8.21
C LEU A 78 -14.66 5.15 8.03
N ARG A 79 -13.45 4.59 8.03
CA ARG A 79 -12.21 5.36 8.14
C ARG A 79 -11.03 4.66 7.47
N THR A 80 -10.20 5.45 6.81
CA THR A 80 -8.86 5.06 6.36
C THR A 80 -7.82 5.82 7.19
N ARG A 81 -6.74 5.17 7.59
CA ARG A 81 -5.67 5.77 8.38
C ARG A 81 -4.31 5.25 7.95
N CYS A 82 -3.30 6.06 8.17
CA CYS A 82 -1.90 5.66 8.06
C CYS A 82 -1.14 6.07 9.32
N SER A 83 -0.02 5.43 9.56
CA SER A 83 0.86 5.79 10.67
C SER A 83 2.28 5.37 10.40
N TYR A 84 3.21 5.99 11.12
CA TYR A 84 4.55 5.44 11.29
C TYR A 84 4.97 5.55 12.76
N CYS A 85 5.91 4.70 13.16
CA CYS A 85 6.66 4.85 14.39
C CYS A 85 8.15 4.66 14.12
N ALA A 86 9.00 5.27 14.94
CA ALA A 86 10.43 5.12 14.83
C ALA A 86 11.02 4.56 16.12
N PHE A 87 11.98 3.66 15.97
CA PHE A 87 12.70 3.03 17.07
C PHE A 87 14.19 3.33 16.98
N LYS A 88 14.80 3.57 18.14
CA LYS A 88 16.25 3.67 18.31
C LYS A 88 16.65 2.68 19.40
N ASN A 89 17.56 1.76 19.07
CA ASN A 89 18.04 0.72 19.99
C ASN A 89 16.89 -0.08 20.64
N GLY A 90 15.85 -0.42 19.87
CA GLY A 90 14.69 -1.17 20.36
C GLY A 90 13.67 -0.36 21.17
N ILE A 91 13.90 0.94 21.40
CA ILE A 91 12.98 1.82 22.12
C ILE A 91 12.23 2.71 21.12
N LYS A 92 10.90 2.80 21.24
CA LYS A 92 10.09 3.71 20.42
C LYS A 92 10.39 5.15 20.80
N VAL A 93 10.86 5.95 19.85
CA VAL A 93 11.24 7.36 20.05
C VAL A 93 10.33 8.34 19.32
N LEU A 94 9.57 7.87 18.33
CA LEU A 94 8.65 8.71 17.55
C LEU A 94 7.41 7.93 17.12
N GLU A 95 6.30 8.63 16.99
CA GLU A 95 5.04 8.12 16.44
C GLU A 95 4.30 9.25 15.72
N TRP A 96 3.64 8.89 14.62
CA TRP A 96 2.79 9.80 13.86
C TRP A 96 1.58 9.02 13.31
N LYS A 97 0.42 9.69 13.24
CA LYS A 97 -0.83 9.13 12.75
C LYS A 97 -1.52 10.12 11.81
N GLY A 98 -1.86 9.67 10.62
CA GLY A 98 -2.63 10.39 9.63
C GLY A 98 -4.04 9.82 9.49
N LYS A 99 -5.04 10.70 9.45
CA LYS A 99 -6.39 10.35 9.01
C LYS A 99 -6.48 10.64 7.50
N LEU A 100 -7.00 9.67 6.76
CA LEU A 100 -7.18 9.75 5.32
C LEU A 100 -8.65 9.71 4.95
N GLU A 101 -8.94 10.11 3.72
CA GLU A 101 -10.29 10.02 3.16
C GLU A 101 -10.77 8.56 3.09
N THR A 102 -12.07 8.37 3.34
CA THR A 102 -12.67 7.04 3.49
C THR A 102 -12.72 6.26 2.19
N PHE A 103 -12.60 6.90 1.03
CA PHE A 103 -12.55 6.22 -0.26
C PHE A 103 -11.16 5.66 -0.60
N LEU A 104 -10.09 6.09 0.09
CA LEU A 104 -8.74 5.63 -0.17
C LEU A 104 -8.53 4.18 0.27
N THR A 105 -7.73 3.42 -0.49
CA THR A 105 -7.46 2.01 -0.21
C THR A 105 -6.42 1.82 0.89
N VAL A 106 -6.33 0.60 1.45
CA VAL A 106 -5.25 0.23 2.39
C VAL A 106 -3.88 0.48 1.75
N PHE A 107 -3.69 0.09 0.49
CA PHE A 107 -2.44 0.31 -0.24
C PHE A 107 -2.06 1.79 -0.34
N GLN A 108 -3.01 2.67 -0.63
CA GLN A 108 -2.77 4.12 -0.64
C GLN A 108 -2.43 4.65 0.76
N ALA A 109 -3.02 4.07 1.81
CA ALA A 109 -2.72 4.42 3.19
C ALA A 109 -1.29 4.00 3.60
N GLU A 110 -0.88 2.79 3.24
CA GLU A 110 0.49 2.31 3.47
C GLU A 110 1.53 3.20 2.77
N LEU A 111 1.29 3.52 1.49
CA LEU A 111 2.16 4.42 0.73
C LEU A 111 2.26 5.81 1.36
N MET A 112 1.16 6.32 1.93
CA MET A 112 1.18 7.60 2.65
C MET A 112 2.00 7.51 3.94
N GLY A 113 1.82 6.43 4.72
CA GLY A 113 2.63 6.20 5.92
C GLY A 113 4.12 6.14 5.61
N LEU A 114 4.49 5.44 4.53
CA LEU A 114 5.85 5.36 4.02
C LEU A 114 6.41 6.72 3.58
N LYS A 115 5.63 7.49 2.80
CA LYS A 115 6.02 8.84 2.36
C LYS A 115 6.35 9.74 3.56
N GLU A 116 5.49 9.77 4.56
CA GLU A 116 5.69 10.60 5.75
C GLU A 116 6.90 10.14 6.59
N ALA A 117 7.11 8.82 6.69
CA ALA A 117 8.31 8.28 7.33
C ALA A 117 9.60 8.69 6.60
N ILE A 118 9.61 8.64 5.26
CA ILE A 118 10.76 9.07 4.44
C ILE A 118 11.04 10.55 4.64
N ILE A 119 10.01 11.42 4.54
CA ILE A 119 10.16 12.86 4.78
C ILE A 119 10.77 13.12 6.16
N ARG A 120 10.28 12.41 7.19
CA ARG A 120 10.82 12.54 8.55
C ARG A 120 12.25 12.05 8.67
N ALA A 121 12.60 10.93 8.05
CA ALA A 121 13.96 10.40 8.04
C ALA A 121 14.93 11.37 7.33
N SER A 122 14.50 11.99 6.23
CA SER A 122 15.28 13.01 5.52
C SER A 122 15.52 14.28 6.35
N GLN A 123 14.59 14.66 7.22
CA GLN A 123 14.79 15.77 8.16
C GLN A 123 15.72 15.41 9.33
N ALA A 124 15.73 14.15 9.76
CA ALA A 124 16.60 13.69 10.84
C ALA A 124 18.08 13.67 10.41
N SER A 125 18.37 13.44 9.12
CA SER A 125 19.73 13.39 8.59
C SER A 125 20.33 14.77 8.28
N SER A 126 19.52 15.81 8.09
CA SER A 126 20.00 17.19 7.86
C SER A 126 20.39 17.94 9.14
N ALA A 127 20.14 17.36 10.32
CA ALA A 127 20.54 17.92 11.61
C ALA A 127 21.98 17.54 12.05
N CYS A 128 22.69 16.69 11.30
CA CYS A 128 24.11 16.40 11.52
C CYS A 128 24.95 17.05 10.40
N PRO A 129 25.83 18.03 10.69
CA PRO A 129 26.84 18.42 9.72
C PRO A 129 27.70 17.19 9.46
N ARG A 130 27.71 16.72 8.20
CA ARG A 130 28.69 15.74 7.75
C ARG A 130 30.06 16.41 7.89
N ASN A 131 30.82 16.03 8.92
CA ASN A 131 32.22 16.38 8.98
C ASN A 131 32.88 15.82 7.71
N PRO A 132 33.64 16.63 6.96
CA PRO A 132 34.40 16.11 5.83
C PRO A 132 35.42 15.11 6.36
N VAL A 133 35.41 13.91 5.79
CA VAL A 133 36.43 12.88 6.02
C VAL A 133 37.73 13.36 5.35
N PRO A 134 38.91 13.17 5.97
CA PRO A 134 40.20 13.66 5.47
C PRO A 134 40.57 13.13 4.07
#